data_AF-A0A2W6THB9-F1
#
_entry.id   AF-A0A2W6THB9-F1
#
_cell.length_a   1.000
_cell.length_b   1.000
_cell.length_c   1.000
_cell.angle_alpha   90.00
_cell.angle_beta   90.00
_cell.angle_gamma   90.00
#
_symmetry.space_group_name_H-M   'P 1'
#
loop_
_entity.id
_entity.type
_entity.pdbx_description
1 polymer ?
#
loop_
_entity_poly.entity_id
_entity_poly.type
_entity_poly.pdbx_seq_one_letter_code
_entity_poly.pdbx_strand_id
1 'polypeptide(L)'
;MGNKIAFLLIIINLSVVSCQSVKTKTDNNENSSFKNQFFSNPSVIYNLKKFVTGNQINILDSKKLVTDKSLTFKNDIEDPTINIVTDKNDFINYSIQQYTVNEDLAFVVIWEYGKNRALWFFLNKGKTNQKWYLIEALERTTR
;
A
#
# COMPACT_ATOMS: atom_id res chain seq x y z
N MET A 1 -31.42 40.94 -35.05
CA MET A 1 -31.61 40.23 -33.76
C MET A 1 -30.87 38.88 -33.69
N GLY A 2 -29.72 38.73 -34.41
CA GLY A 2 -29.01 37.44 -34.53
C GLY A 2 -27.65 37.34 -33.83
N ASN A 3 -27.03 38.46 -33.42
CA ASN A 3 -25.66 38.46 -32.88
C ASN A 3 -25.55 38.20 -31.37
N LYS A 4 -26.65 38.20 -30.62
CA LYS A 4 -26.61 37.96 -29.16
C LYS A 4 -26.65 36.46 -28.80
N ILE A 5 -27.16 35.61 -29.69
CA ILE A 5 -27.27 34.17 -29.47
C ILE A 5 -25.90 33.49 -29.69
N ALA A 6 -25.10 33.98 -30.64
CA ALA A 6 -23.77 33.43 -30.91
C ALA A 6 -22.79 33.58 -29.73
N PHE A 7 -22.86 34.70 -29.00
CA PHE A 7 -22.01 34.94 -27.83
C PHE A 7 -22.35 34.02 -26.64
N LEU A 8 -23.62 33.61 -26.50
CA LEU A 8 -24.04 32.71 -25.42
C LEU A 8 -23.49 31.28 -25.62
N LEU A 9 -23.38 30.82 -26.88
CA LEU A 9 -22.89 29.48 -27.21
C LEU A 9 -21.36 29.33 -27.04
N ILE A 10 -20.60 30.42 -27.12
CA ILE A 10 -19.15 30.41 -26.90
C ILE A 10 -18.83 30.28 -25.39
N ILE A 11 -19.64 30.89 -24.51
CA ILE A 11 -19.44 30.84 -23.05
C ILE A 11 -19.79 29.46 -22.47
N ILE A 12 -20.78 28.76 -23.06
CA ILE A 12 -21.17 27.40 -22.65
C ILE A 12 -20.10 26.36 -23.05
N ASN A 13 -19.35 26.58 -24.14
CA ASN A 13 -18.26 25.67 -24.53
C ASN A 13 -16.98 25.82 -23.69
N LEU A 14 -16.78 26.96 -23.02
CA LEU A 14 -15.60 27.19 -22.16
C LEU A 14 -15.76 26.60 -20.75
N SER A 15 -16.96 26.19 -20.35
CA SER A 15 -17.26 25.66 -19.00
C SER A 15 -17.17 24.14 -18.88
N VAL A 16 -16.91 23.41 -19.98
CA VAL A 16 -16.79 21.94 -19.99
C VAL A 16 -15.35 21.41 -20.02
N VAL A 17 -14.33 22.27 -20.03
CA VAL A 17 -12.92 21.85 -20.10
C VAL A 17 -12.25 21.76 -18.72
N SER A 18 -12.81 22.34 -17.66
CA SER A 18 -12.19 22.33 -16.33
C SER A 18 -12.70 21.22 -15.41
N CYS A 19 -12.69 19.97 -15.88
CA CYS A 19 -12.83 18.82 -15.00
C CYS A 19 -12.16 17.57 -15.60
N GLN A 20 -11.00 17.72 -16.25
CA GLN A 20 -10.08 16.60 -16.30
C GLN A 20 -9.49 16.46 -14.89
N SER A 21 -10.03 15.50 -14.14
CA SER A 21 -9.34 14.98 -12.96
C SER A 21 -7.93 14.63 -13.41
N VAL A 22 -6.94 15.36 -12.91
CA VAL A 22 -5.55 14.94 -13.00
C VAL A 22 -5.51 13.62 -12.22
N LYS A 23 -5.68 12.48 -12.91
CA LYS A 23 -5.13 11.22 -12.42
C LYS A 23 -3.63 11.45 -12.44
N THR A 24 -3.11 11.97 -11.36
CA THR A 24 -1.68 12.14 -11.13
C THR A 24 -1.05 10.79 -11.37
N LYS A 25 -0.38 10.64 -12.52
CA LYS A 25 0.54 9.54 -12.82
C LYS A 25 1.79 9.59 -11.92
N THR A 26 1.62 9.96 -10.65
CA THR A 26 2.66 9.92 -9.62
C THR A 26 2.73 8.50 -9.00
N ASP A 27 1.70 7.68 -9.19
CA ASP A 27 1.44 6.50 -8.37
C ASP A 27 2.30 5.25 -8.61
N ASN A 28 3.00 5.08 -9.74
CA ASN A 28 3.68 3.80 -10.00
C ASN A 28 5.09 3.70 -9.38
N ASN A 29 5.88 4.78 -9.41
CA ASN A 29 7.26 4.74 -8.91
C ASN A 29 7.34 4.90 -7.39
N GLU A 30 6.52 5.77 -6.79
CA GLU A 30 6.53 5.94 -5.34
C GLU A 30 5.99 4.73 -4.62
N ASN A 31 4.90 4.15 -5.12
CA ASN A 31 4.30 2.94 -4.54
C ASN A 31 5.24 1.73 -4.66
N SER A 32 5.91 1.55 -5.82
CA SER A 32 6.90 0.48 -5.96
C SER A 32 8.12 0.66 -5.04
N SER A 33 8.60 1.89 -4.87
CA SER A 33 9.67 2.21 -3.91
C SER A 33 9.25 1.95 -2.46
N PHE A 34 8.08 2.43 -2.05
CA PHE A 34 7.55 2.18 -0.70
C PHE A 34 7.38 0.70 -0.43
N LYS A 35 6.74 -0.04 -1.34
CA LYS A 35 6.53 -1.49 -1.21
C LYS A 35 7.83 -2.24 -0.93
N ASN A 36 8.88 -1.99 -1.72
CA ASN A 36 10.18 -2.63 -1.52
C ASN A 36 10.77 -2.26 -0.16
N GLN A 37 10.70 -0.98 0.22
CA GLN A 37 11.24 -0.53 1.51
C GLN A 37 10.45 -1.08 2.70
N PHE A 38 9.12 -1.20 2.60
CA PHE A 38 8.25 -1.70 3.65
C PHE A 38 8.49 -3.19 3.91
N PHE A 39 8.45 -4.03 2.87
CA PHE A 39 8.61 -5.48 3.03
C PHE A 39 10.06 -5.93 3.23
N SER A 40 11.03 -5.04 3.03
CA SER A 40 12.43 -5.26 3.42
C SER A 40 12.86 -4.47 4.65
N ASN A 41 11.92 -3.85 5.39
CA ASN A 41 12.24 -3.13 6.62
C ASN A 41 12.39 -4.13 7.78
N PRO A 42 13.56 -4.19 8.46
CA PRO A 42 13.79 -5.14 9.55
C PRO A 42 12.79 -5.03 10.71
N SER A 43 12.33 -3.83 11.04
CA SER A 43 11.33 -3.63 12.09
C SER A 43 9.93 -4.10 11.67
N VAL A 44 9.57 -3.98 10.39
CA VAL A 44 8.33 -4.56 9.85
C VAL A 44 8.42 -6.09 9.88
N ILE A 45 9.54 -6.64 9.38
CA ILE A 45 9.82 -8.08 9.37
C ILE A 45 9.75 -8.66 10.77
N TYR A 46 10.42 -8.04 11.74
CA TYR A 46 10.38 -8.44 13.15
C TYR A 46 8.95 -8.56 13.68
N ASN A 47 8.10 -7.55 13.41
CA ASN A 47 6.71 -7.57 13.87
C ASN A 47 5.87 -8.64 13.17
N LEU A 48 6.06 -8.87 11.87
CA LEU A 48 5.40 -9.97 11.16
C LEU A 48 5.89 -11.35 11.62
N LYS A 49 7.16 -11.46 12.02
CA LYS A 49 7.78 -12.74 12.39
C LYS A 49 7.33 -13.24 13.77
N LYS A 50 6.93 -12.36 14.69
CA LYS A 50 6.48 -12.69 16.06
C LYS A 50 5.47 -13.83 16.14
N PHE A 51 4.60 -13.97 15.15
CA PHE A 51 3.48 -14.92 15.16
C PHE A 51 3.57 -15.99 14.07
N VAL A 52 4.71 -16.08 13.37
CA VAL A 52 4.91 -17.05 12.28
C VAL A 52 6.07 -17.98 12.58
N THR A 53 5.80 -19.28 12.50
CA THR A 53 6.81 -20.34 12.55
C THR A 53 7.40 -20.59 11.16
N GLY A 54 8.69 -20.91 11.08
CA GLY A 54 9.38 -21.17 9.80
C GLY A 54 9.96 -19.91 9.12
N ASN A 55 10.69 -20.07 8.03
CA ASN A 55 11.44 -18.97 7.40
C ASN A 55 10.69 -18.25 6.26
N GLN A 56 9.37 -18.42 6.21
CA GLN A 56 8.52 -17.83 5.18
C GLN A 56 7.30 -17.18 5.82
N ILE A 57 6.93 -16.01 5.32
CA ILE A 57 5.72 -15.29 5.71
C ILE A 57 4.89 -15.07 4.45
N ASN A 58 3.76 -15.75 4.35
CA ASN A 58 2.83 -15.61 3.23
C ASN A 58 1.71 -14.65 3.61
N ILE A 59 1.56 -13.58 2.84
CA ILE A 59 0.59 -12.52 3.05
C ILE A 59 -0.36 -12.48 1.84
N LEU A 60 -1.64 -12.68 2.09
CA LEU A 60 -2.70 -12.63 1.07
C LEU A 60 -3.12 -11.19 0.79
N ASP A 61 -2.95 -10.76 -0.46
CA ASP A 61 -3.46 -9.50 -1.02
C ASP A 61 -4.64 -9.78 -1.96
N SER A 62 -5.75 -10.29 -1.40
CA SER A 62 -6.93 -10.68 -2.19
C SER A 62 -7.61 -9.51 -2.91
N LYS A 63 -7.41 -8.28 -2.38
CA LYS A 63 -7.95 -7.03 -2.94
C LYS A 63 -6.97 -6.33 -3.89
N LYS A 64 -5.77 -6.91 -4.10
CA LYS A 64 -4.72 -6.34 -4.96
C LYS A 64 -4.36 -4.89 -4.60
N LEU A 65 -4.31 -4.60 -3.29
CA LEU A 65 -4.00 -3.27 -2.77
C LEU A 65 -2.53 -2.89 -2.95
N VAL A 66 -1.65 -3.90 -2.97
CA VAL A 66 -0.19 -3.75 -3.07
C VAL A 66 0.30 -4.13 -4.46
N THR A 67 -0.29 -5.16 -5.06
CA THR A 67 0.18 -5.73 -6.32
C THR A 67 -0.92 -6.52 -7.03
N ASP A 68 -0.85 -6.55 -8.36
CA ASP A 68 -1.77 -7.32 -9.21
C ASP A 68 -1.34 -8.79 -9.39
N LYS A 69 -0.07 -9.10 -9.05
CA LYS A 69 0.58 -10.40 -9.14
C LYS A 69 1.36 -10.74 -7.88
N SER A 70 1.63 -12.03 -7.67
CA SER A 70 2.44 -12.48 -6.54
C SER A 70 3.87 -11.92 -6.58
N LEU A 71 4.42 -11.57 -5.42
CA LEU A 71 5.76 -11.01 -5.25
C LEU A 71 6.49 -11.70 -4.11
N THR A 72 7.82 -11.80 -4.23
CA THR A 72 8.69 -12.35 -3.19
C THR A 72 9.78 -11.34 -2.85
N PHE A 73 9.90 -11.05 -1.55
CA PHE A 73 10.94 -10.21 -0.98
C PHE A 73 11.92 -11.12 -0.24
N LYS A 74 13.12 -11.25 -0.81
CA LYS A 74 14.24 -11.95 -0.16
C LYS A 74 14.93 -10.96 0.77
N ASN A 75 14.93 -11.27 2.05
CA ASN A 75 15.62 -10.51 3.08
C ASN A 75 16.95 -11.20 3.40
N ASP A 76 17.70 -10.68 4.39
CA ASP A 76 18.97 -11.27 4.80
C ASP A 76 18.81 -12.73 5.27
N ILE A 77 19.91 -13.48 5.36
CA ILE A 77 19.90 -14.95 5.56
C ILE A 77 19.09 -15.38 6.80
N GLU A 78 19.09 -14.55 7.85
CA GLU A 78 18.39 -14.82 9.11
C GLU A 78 16.93 -14.34 9.11
N ASP A 79 16.54 -13.52 8.13
CA ASP A 79 15.20 -12.96 8.02
C ASP A 79 14.28 -13.84 7.15
N PRO A 80 12.99 -13.91 7.50
CA PRO A 80 12.02 -14.65 6.70
C PRO A 80 11.87 -14.04 5.30
N THR A 81 11.70 -14.93 4.32
CA THR A 81 11.24 -14.54 2.99
C THR A 81 9.76 -14.12 3.08
N ILE A 82 9.43 -12.92 2.60
CA ILE A 82 8.03 -12.46 2.55
C ILE A 82 7.47 -12.72 1.15
N ASN A 83 6.36 -13.44 1.09
CA ASN A 83 5.62 -13.69 -0.13
C ASN A 83 4.28 -12.97 -0.06
N ILE A 84 4.03 -12.06 -1.01
CA ILE A 84 2.71 -11.49 -1.24
C ILE A 84 2.03 -12.33 -2.31
N VAL A 85 0.91 -12.94 -1.98
CA VAL A 85 0.13 -13.78 -2.90
C VAL A 85 -1.22 -13.16 -3.16
N THR A 86 -1.71 -13.25 -4.39
CA THR A 86 -3.01 -12.68 -4.77
C THR A 86 -4.14 -13.71 -4.66
N ASP A 87 -3.81 -14.99 -4.81
CA ASP A 87 -4.72 -16.11 -4.63
C ASP A 87 -4.47 -16.80 -3.28
N LYS A 88 -5.56 -17.29 -2.68
CA LYS A 88 -5.52 -18.00 -1.39
C LYS A 88 -4.85 -19.37 -1.57
N ASN A 89 -4.03 -19.76 -0.60
CA ASN A 89 -3.48 -21.10 -0.45
C ASN A 89 -3.59 -21.56 1.03
N ASP A 90 -3.14 -22.78 1.33
CA ASP A 90 -3.25 -23.36 2.69
C ASP A 90 -2.21 -22.82 3.68
N PHE A 91 -1.23 -22.04 3.21
CA PHE A 91 -0.08 -21.59 4.00
C PHE A 91 -0.10 -20.08 4.28
N ILE A 92 -1.26 -19.43 4.20
CA ILE A 92 -1.41 -17.99 4.46
C ILE A 92 -1.24 -17.71 5.96
N ASN A 93 -0.31 -16.82 6.30
CA ASN A 93 -0.11 -16.34 7.66
C ASN A 93 -0.87 -15.05 7.92
N TYR A 94 -0.99 -14.20 6.91
CA TYR A 94 -1.54 -12.86 7.04
C TYR A 94 -2.40 -12.47 5.84
N SER A 95 -3.20 -11.43 5.98
CA SER A 95 -3.93 -10.80 4.87
C SER A 95 -3.89 -9.28 4.96
N ILE A 96 -3.61 -8.62 3.84
CA ILE A 96 -3.59 -7.15 3.74
C ILE A 96 -5.02 -6.64 3.72
N GLN A 97 -5.37 -5.79 4.68
CA GLN A 97 -6.71 -5.20 4.77
C GLN A 97 -6.74 -3.75 4.33
N GLN A 98 -5.67 -3.01 4.61
CA GLN A 98 -5.53 -1.63 4.21
C GLN A 98 -4.08 -1.34 3.82
N TYR A 99 -3.93 -0.54 2.77
CA TYR A 99 -2.66 -0.09 2.27
C TYR A 99 -2.86 1.32 1.70
N THR A 100 -2.31 2.31 2.38
CA THR A 100 -2.44 3.71 2.01
C THR A 100 -1.06 4.33 2.04
N VAL A 101 -0.67 4.94 0.94
CA VAL A 101 0.64 5.57 0.76
C VAL A 101 0.37 6.93 0.15
N ASN A 102 0.92 7.96 0.76
CA ASN A 102 1.00 9.28 0.16
C ASN A 102 2.48 9.71 0.10
N GLU A 103 2.74 10.98 -0.19
CA GLU A 103 4.10 11.49 -0.39
C GLU A 103 5.00 11.31 0.84
N ASP A 104 4.46 11.47 2.05
CA ASP A 104 5.24 11.58 3.29
C ASP A 104 4.88 10.53 4.35
N LEU A 105 3.72 9.88 4.23
CA LEU A 105 3.13 8.99 5.22
C LEU A 105 2.57 7.74 4.54
N ALA A 106 2.70 6.62 5.24
CA ALA A 106 2.06 5.39 4.85
C ALA A 106 1.43 4.69 6.05
N PHE A 107 0.32 4.01 5.77
CA PHE A 107 -0.42 3.21 6.72
C PHE A 107 -0.75 1.86 6.11
N VAL A 108 -0.36 0.79 6.79
CA VAL A 108 -0.59 -0.59 6.35
C VAL A 108 -1.23 -1.37 7.48
N VAL A 109 -2.34 -2.04 7.19
CA VAL A 109 -3.03 -2.95 8.12
C VAL A 109 -2.97 -4.36 7.58
N ILE A 110 -2.42 -5.25 8.39
CA ILE A 110 -2.23 -6.66 8.06
C ILE A 110 -2.90 -7.50 9.16
N TRP A 111 -3.85 -8.35 8.80
CA TRP A 111 -4.53 -9.26 9.73
C TRP A 111 -3.84 -10.61 9.76
N GLU A 112 -3.70 -11.20 10.94
CA GLU A 112 -3.28 -12.59 11.09
C GLU A 112 -4.41 -13.52 10.64
N TYR A 113 -4.08 -14.44 9.73
CA TYR A 113 -5.07 -15.27 9.07
C TYR A 113 -5.69 -16.27 10.07
N GLY A 114 -7.03 -16.29 10.13
CA GLY A 114 -7.76 -17.15 11.06
C GLY A 114 -7.68 -16.75 12.53
N LYS A 115 -7.18 -15.54 12.83
CA LYS A 115 -7.07 -15.00 14.19
C LYS A 115 -7.68 -13.60 14.25
N ASN A 116 -8.06 -13.17 15.45
CA ASN A 116 -8.59 -11.84 15.72
C ASN A 116 -7.47 -10.85 16.05
N ARG A 117 -6.38 -10.87 15.27
CA ARG A 117 -5.21 -10.01 15.48
C ARG A 117 -4.90 -9.24 14.21
N ALA A 118 -4.63 -7.95 14.36
CA ALA A 118 -4.15 -7.07 13.30
C ALA A 118 -2.86 -6.37 13.73
N LEU A 119 -1.96 -6.19 12.76
CA LEU A 119 -0.76 -5.38 12.85
C LEU A 119 -0.97 -4.11 12.02
N TRP A 120 -0.81 -2.97 12.68
CA TRP A 120 -0.99 -1.65 12.09
C TRP A 120 0.36 -0.98 12.04
N PHE A 121 0.82 -0.62 10.85
CA PHE A 121 2.12 -0.01 10.62
C PHE A 121 1.94 1.43 10.17
N PHE A 122 2.57 2.35 10.89
CA PHE A 122 2.64 3.77 10.55
C PHE A 122 4.07 4.10 10.11
N LEU A 123 4.23 4.65 8.92
CA LEU A 123 5.54 4.99 8.38
C LEU A 123 5.57 6.44 7.91
N ASN A 124 6.75 7.05 8.01
CA ASN A 124 7.04 8.34 7.39
C ASN A 124 8.22 8.26 6.44
N LYS A 125 8.17 9.09 5.40
CA LYS A 125 9.29 9.28 4.48
C LYS A 125 10.24 10.32 5.07
N GLY A 126 11.51 9.96 5.22
CA GLY A 126 12.55 10.87 5.66
C GLY A 126 12.81 11.93 4.60
N LYS A 127 12.60 13.21 4.93
CA LYS A 127 12.74 14.32 3.97
C LYS A 127 14.14 14.40 3.33
N THR A 128 15.19 14.08 4.10
CA THR A 128 16.58 14.22 3.67
C THR A 128 17.06 13.10 2.74
N ASN A 129 16.58 11.87 2.91
CA ASN A 129 17.11 10.71 2.20
C ASN A 129 16.04 9.89 1.46
N GLN A 130 14.79 10.32 1.51
CA GLN A 130 13.66 9.71 0.80
C GLN A 130 13.43 8.24 1.17
N LYS A 131 13.90 7.82 2.36
CA LYS A 131 13.68 6.47 2.90
C LYS A 131 12.45 6.40 3.79
N TRP A 132 11.76 5.28 3.78
CA TRP A 132 10.61 5.03 4.64
C TRP A 132 11.04 4.45 5.99
N TYR A 133 10.58 5.08 7.06
CA TYR A 133 10.86 4.71 8.43
C TYR A 133 9.60 4.26 9.14
N LEU A 134 9.70 3.16 9.88
CA LEU A 134 8.62 2.74 10.77
C LEU A 134 8.58 3.68 11.96
N ILE A 135 7.49 4.45 12.09
CA ILE A 135 7.23 5.27 13.28
C ILE A 135 6.73 4.37 14.40
N GLU A 136 5.72 3.54 14.08
CA GLU A 136 5.05 2.70 15.08
C GLU A 136 4.44 1.45 14.43
N ALA A 137 4.49 0.34 15.17
CA ALA A 137 3.74 -0.87 14.88
C ALA A 137 2.85 -1.21 16.07
N LEU A 138 1.54 -1.24 15.85
CA LEU A 138 0.55 -1.57 16.87
C LEU A 138 -0.06 -2.95 16.61
N GLU A 139 -0.11 -3.77 17.66
CA GLU A 139 -0.93 -4.97 17.69
C GLU A 139 -2.33 -4.62 18.20
N ARG A 140 -3.36 -5.03 17.45
CA ARG A 140 -4.77 -4.82 17.82
C ARG A 140 -5.50 -6.14 17.78
N THR A 141 -6.24 -6.44 18.86
CA THR A 141 -7.25 -7.49 18.82
C THR A 141 -8.52 -6.93 18.19
N THR A 142 -8.91 -7.47 17.03
CA THR A 142 -10.14 -7.05 16.34
C THR A 142 -11.31 -7.86 16.92
N ARG A 143 -12.19 -7.20 17.69
CA ARG A 143 -13.40 -7.81 18.25
C ARG A 143 -14.50 -7.91 17.21
#